data_AF-A0A925FMU5-F1
#
_entry.id   AF-A0A925FMU5-F1
#
_cell.length_a   1.000
_cell.length_b   1.000
_cell.length_c   1.000
_cell.angle_alpha   90.00
_cell.angle_beta   90.00
_cell.angle_gamma   90.00
#
_symmetry.space_group_name_H-M   'P 1'
#
loop_
_entity.id
_entity.type
_entity.pdbx_description
1 polymer ?
#
loop_
_entity_poly.entity_id
_entity_poly.type
_entity_poly.pdbx_seq_one_letter_code
_entity_poly.pdbx_strand_id
1 'polypeptide(L)'
;MNVFDDLIDELKAENLLETTVMEPHAASENNGVVDEAETSAILLELAALDESADTSFSGETVEEPQFVETDLPDIQKPAGERDFFRKRAMDEVSSLQMVEHVICGIEREYLKMVPVAFDDLEVKKALHRFLNIADLKSSEHAEMEYLLLQESEGWSSALAARDNNISVANIRRFCENSRPVLSSQALMALARFYRNSPYSEAVRGKFDFVMTRLFSRDVDGEKRRLLFPRPDMVTHIKTLYANWSSILVYSSEENETEISLAVSRFEDLIIEAETADTFDELLEVDFFNKIGLFKEDAAEMFYVPEIAAAAMECNVRVGNKYVDLIFSEREKANVASIEQKYGYTYDQIISDSSGKTLLLVNLLRAKKEDAAESDQVVASFDEVFPDKRPSAAARSKKGNKALKFEMFGVNKWFLAAAIVIVMVSLGVYLWADNAASEPSANVVAVDIDLGTSDLKEYLRAARGSSSETFYGILNPAWDALSEDEQKQFLQKAFNFATDKGFKRVTLMNGRGRTVAFASKEKFEIFKP
;
A
#
# COMPACT_ATOMS: atom_id res chain seq x y z
N MET A 1 18.08 -19.54 -10.37
CA MET A 1 17.09 -18.60 -10.89
C MET A 1 16.03 -18.44 -9.84
N ASN A 2 16.17 -17.39 -9.03
CA ASN A 2 15.18 -17.03 -8.03
C ASN A 2 14.11 -16.22 -8.76
N VAL A 3 13.01 -16.89 -9.10
CA VAL A 3 11.84 -16.31 -9.79
C VAL A 3 11.25 -15.11 -9.02
N PHE A 4 11.62 -14.95 -7.74
CA PHE A 4 11.23 -13.83 -6.89
C PHE A 4 12.18 -12.63 -7.00
N ASP A 5 13.47 -12.87 -7.23
CA ASP A 5 14.44 -11.80 -7.51
C ASP A 5 14.12 -11.20 -8.90
N ASP A 6 13.71 -12.04 -9.86
CA ASP A 6 13.23 -11.58 -11.18
C ASP A 6 11.94 -10.74 -11.07
N LEU A 7 10.98 -11.16 -10.22
CA LEU A 7 9.77 -10.38 -9.92
C LEU A 7 10.10 -9.02 -9.29
N ILE A 8 11.08 -9.00 -8.39
CA ILE A 8 11.51 -7.80 -7.70
C ILE A 8 12.27 -6.87 -8.64
N ASP A 9 13.20 -7.41 -9.43
CA ASP A 9 14.05 -6.65 -10.33
C ASP A 9 13.27 -6.09 -11.52
N GLU A 10 12.22 -6.78 -11.97
CA GLU A 10 11.29 -6.29 -12.99
C GLU A 10 10.33 -5.22 -12.44
N LEU A 11 9.84 -5.35 -11.19
CA LEU A 11 9.07 -4.30 -10.51
C LEU A 11 9.91 -3.04 -10.22
N LYS A 12 11.22 -3.20 -9.99
CA LYS A 12 12.20 -2.11 -9.87
C LYS A 12 12.52 -1.46 -11.23
N ALA A 13 12.69 -2.24 -12.29
CA ALA A 13 13.02 -1.76 -13.64
C ALA A 13 11.93 -0.87 -14.24
N GLU A 14 10.68 -0.98 -13.76
CA GLU A 14 9.53 -0.22 -14.27
C GLU A 14 9.09 0.98 -13.40
N ASN A 15 9.92 1.46 -12.45
CA ASN A 15 9.68 2.68 -11.63
C ASN A 15 8.40 2.65 -10.76
N LEU A 16 8.00 1.48 -10.25
CA LEU A 16 6.77 1.32 -9.45
C LEU A 16 6.96 1.46 -7.92
N LEU A 17 8.08 2.03 -7.46
CA LEU A 17 8.37 2.27 -6.05
C LEU A 17 8.85 3.71 -5.85
N GLU A 18 8.02 4.56 -5.26
CA GLU A 18 8.49 5.82 -4.69
C GLU A 18 9.02 5.60 -3.27
N THR A 19 10.11 6.30 -2.95
CA THR A 19 10.79 6.30 -1.66
C THR A 19 9.85 6.73 -0.54
N THR A 20 9.34 5.76 0.23
CA THR A 20 8.69 6.06 1.50
C THR A 20 9.71 5.93 2.62
N VAL A 21 10.03 7.09 3.20
CA VAL A 21 10.92 7.29 4.34
C VAL A 21 10.41 6.46 5.52
N MET A 22 11.01 5.30 5.76
CA MET A 22 11.35 4.75 7.08
C MET A 22 12.23 3.50 6.91
N GLU A 23 13.55 3.68 6.91
CA GLU A 23 14.48 2.57 7.11
C GLU A 23 15.48 2.85 8.25
N PRO A 24 15.76 1.85 9.10
CA PRO A 24 16.92 1.81 9.98
C PRO A 24 18.12 1.17 9.27
N HIS A 25 19.22 1.91 9.13
CA HIS A 25 20.47 1.42 8.52
C HIS A 25 21.05 0.18 9.23
N ALA A 26 21.29 -0.89 8.46
CA ALA A 26 22.27 -1.93 8.75
C ALA A 26 23.26 -2.06 7.58
N ALA A 27 24.53 -2.21 7.92
CA ALA A 27 25.69 -2.04 7.06
C ALA A 27 25.97 -3.25 6.14
N SER A 28 26.37 -2.97 4.89
CA SER A 28 27.06 -3.91 4.01
C SER A 28 28.54 -3.59 3.93
N GLU A 29 29.33 -4.67 3.89
CA GLU A 29 30.77 -4.76 3.95
C GLU A 29 31.45 -4.32 2.64
N ASN A 30 32.67 -3.83 2.80
CA ASN A 30 33.48 -3.17 1.79
C ASN A 30 34.37 -4.22 1.06
N ASN A 31 34.28 -4.29 -0.27
CA ASN A 31 35.25 -5.02 -1.10
C ASN A 31 36.51 -4.16 -1.28
N GLY A 32 37.64 -4.63 -0.74
CA GLY A 32 38.94 -3.97 -0.84
C GLY A 32 39.63 -4.22 -2.19
N VAL A 33 39.94 -3.12 -2.88
CA VAL A 33 40.94 -3.04 -3.95
C VAL A 33 42.34 -3.10 -3.32
N VAL A 34 43.24 -3.92 -3.88
CA VAL A 34 44.67 -3.92 -3.57
C VAL A 34 45.43 -3.44 -4.80
N ASP A 35 46.25 -2.40 -4.61
CA ASP A 35 47.12 -1.77 -5.59
C ASP A 35 48.28 -2.68 -6.08
N GLU A 36 48.70 -2.37 -7.31
CA GLU A 36 49.83 -2.91 -8.05
C GLU A 36 51.21 -2.59 -7.43
N ALA A 37 52.14 -3.55 -7.48
CA ALA A 37 53.55 -3.29 -7.82
C ALA A 37 54.32 -4.58 -8.16
N GLU A 38 54.95 -4.56 -9.34
CA GLU A 38 56.18 -5.27 -9.73
C GLU A 38 56.23 -6.82 -9.68
N THR A 39 56.24 -7.46 -10.86
CA THR A 39 57.47 -8.07 -11.44
C THR A 39 57.20 -8.75 -12.80
N SER A 40 57.73 -8.11 -13.84
CA SER A 40 58.45 -8.66 -15.01
C SER A 40 58.37 -10.15 -15.39
N ALA A 41 58.13 -10.34 -16.70
CA ALA A 41 58.77 -11.27 -17.63
C ALA A 41 58.13 -12.65 -17.89
N ILE A 42 57.65 -12.82 -19.14
CA ILE A 42 58.03 -13.83 -20.17
C ILE A 42 56.85 -13.92 -21.17
N LEU A 43 56.95 -13.28 -22.35
CA LEU A 43 57.34 -13.88 -23.65
C LEU A 43 56.20 -14.76 -24.24
N LEU A 44 55.38 -14.26 -25.18
CA LEU A 44 55.57 -14.13 -26.64
C LEU A 44 54.82 -15.27 -27.39
N GLU A 45 54.38 -14.96 -28.62
CA GLU A 45 53.71 -15.81 -29.64
C GLU A 45 52.18 -15.94 -29.50
N LEU A 46 51.35 -15.70 -30.53
CA LEU A 46 51.60 -15.51 -31.96
C LEU A 46 50.36 -14.85 -32.59
N ALA A 47 50.59 -13.85 -33.43
CA ALA A 47 49.61 -13.24 -34.32
C ALA A 47 49.26 -14.15 -35.50
N ALA A 48 48.06 -14.02 -36.08
CA ALA A 48 47.86 -13.37 -37.38
C ALA A 48 46.60 -13.84 -38.14
N LEU A 49 46.10 -12.88 -38.95
CA LEU A 49 45.19 -12.95 -40.12
C LEU A 49 43.68 -12.82 -39.85
N ASP A 50 42.88 -12.08 -40.60
CA ASP A 50 43.06 -10.97 -41.57
C ASP A 50 41.64 -10.47 -41.94
N GLU A 51 41.56 -9.27 -42.51
CA GLU A 51 40.54 -8.73 -43.44
C GLU A 51 39.13 -8.28 -42.96
N SER A 52 39.05 -6.95 -42.79
CA SER A 52 38.16 -5.97 -43.45
C SER A 52 36.64 -6.17 -43.48
N ALA A 53 35.92 -5.18 -42.92
CA ALA A 53 34.95 -4.35 -43.67
C ALA A 53 34.45 -3.17 -42.81
N ASP A 54 34.47 -1.97 -43.40
CA ASP A 54 33.86 -0.74 -42.91
C ASP A 54 32.35 -0.88 -42.68
N THR A 55 31.84 -0.40 -41.54
CA THR A 55 30.60 0.40 -41.53
C THR A 55 30.56 1.32 -40.31
N SER A 56 30.46 2.61 -40.58
CA SER A 56 30.26 3.69 -39.62
C SER A 56 28.85 3.63 -39.01
N PHE A 57 28.77 3.57 -37.68
CA PHE A 57 27.57 3.95 -36.94
C PHE A 57 27.99 4.67 -35.65
N SER A 58 27.68 5.96 -35.57
CA SER A 58 27.85 6.80 -34.39
C SER A 58 26.83 6.39 -33.34
N GLY A 59 27.25 5.56 -32.40
CA GLY A 59 26.50 5.23 -31.18
C GLY A 59 26.80 6.26 -30.10
N GLU A 60 25.82 7.14 -29.87
CA GLU A 60 25.70 7.99 -28.68
C GLU A 60 25.67 7.06 -27.45
N THR A 61 26.70 7.17 -26.61
CA THR A 61 26.86 6.39 -25.38
C THR A 61 25.89 6.96 -24.36
N VAL A 62 24.70 6.38 -24.27
CA VAL A 62 23.77 6.61 -23.17
C VAL A 62 24.40 5.95 -21.95
N GLU A 63 24.83 6.78 -21.00
CA GLU A 63 25.27 6.34 -19.67
C GLU A 63 24.14 5.54 -19.00
N GLU A 64 24.40 4.27 -18.70
CA GLU A 64 23.53 3.44 -17.87
C GLU A 64 23.31 4.14 -16.52
N PRO A 65 22.06 4.39 -16.10
CA PRO A 65 21.82 4.92 -14.77
C PRO A 65 22.18 3.85 -13.74
N GLN A 66 23.08 4.23 -12.82
CA GLN A 66 23.44 3.43 -11.66
C GLN A 66 22.18 3.13 -10.83
N PHE A 67 21.91 1.84 -10.64
CA PHE A 67 20.83 1.32 -9.83
C PHE A 67 20.96 1.78 -8.38
N VAL A 68 19.94 2.47 -7.88
CA VAL A 68 19.72 2.67 -6.44
C VAL A 68 18.85 1.53 -5.96
N GLU A 69 19.39 0.72 -5.06
CA GLU A 69 18.82 -0.48 -4.49
C GLU A 69 17.89 -0.13 -3.32
N THR A 70 16.57 -0.32 -3.46
CA THR A 70 15.46 -0.51 -2.45
C THR A 70 14.09 -0.25 -3.15
N ASP A 71 12.92 -0.87 -2.93
CA ASP A 71 12.32 -1.62 -1.80
C ASP A 71 11.24 -2.63 -2.28
N LEU A 72 11.59 -3.90 -2.41
CA LEU A 72 10.68 -5.01 -2.14
C LEU A 72 11.37 -5.89 -1.11
N PRO A 73 10.64 -6.45 -0.12
CA PRO A 73 11.27 -7.27 0.89
C PRO A 73 11.82 -8.52 0.23
N ASP A 74 13.15 -8.63 0.22
CA ASP A 74 13.87 -9.81 -0.25
C ASP A 74 13.41 -11.03 0.56
N ILE A 75 12.66 -11.94 -0.08
CA ILE A 75 12.25 -13.21 0.53
C ILE A 75 13.44 -14.15 0.42
N GLN A 76 14.46 -13.87 1.22
CA GLN A 76 15.57 -14.79 1.42
C GLN A 76 15.03 -16.09 1.99
N LYS A 77 15.45 -17.21 1.37
CA LYS A 77 15.26 -18.53 1.96
C LYS A 77 15.90 -18.53 3.35
N PRO A 78 15.18 -18.91 4.40
CA PRO A 78 15.72 -18.92 5.76
C PRO A 78 16.96 -19.82 5.81
N ALA A 79 18.04 -19.30 6.41
CA ALA A 79 19.30 -20.03 6.56
C ALA A 79 19.19 -21.28 7.47
N GLY A 80 18.08 -21.41 8.22
CA GLY A 80 17.73 -22.59 9.00
C GLY A 80 16.30 -22.55 9.54
N GLU A 81 15.83 -23.67 10.11
CA GLU A 81 14.48 -23.81 10.69
C GLU A 81 14.17 -22.73 11.73
N ARG A 82 15.17 -22.32 12.54
CA ARG A 82 14.99 -21.26 13.54
C ARG A 82 14.63 -19.92 12.93
N ASP A 83 15.36 -19.51 11.91
CA ASP A 83 15.17 -18.21 11.29
C ASP A 83 13.88 -18.20 10.48
N PHE A 84 13.46 -19.35 9.97
CA PHE A 84 12.15 -19.52 9.36
C PHE A 84 11.00 -19.27 10.34
N PHE A 85 10.99 -19.91 11.52
CA PHE A 85 9.94 -19.69 12.51
C PHE A 85 9.94 -18.25 13.04
N ARG A 86 11.12 -17.67 13.28
CA ARG A 86 11.25 -16.27 13.72
C ARG A 86 10.74 -15.29 12.67
N LYS A 87 11.16 -15.44 11.41
CA LYS A 87 10.69 -14.61 10.29
C LYS A 87 9.18 -14.72 10.13
N ARG A 88 8.64 -15.95 10.13
CA ARG A 88 7.19 -16.18 10.03
C ARG A 88 6.40 -15.50 11.15
N ALA A 89 6.87 -15.59 12.39
CA ALA A 89 6.25 -14.96 13.54
C ALA A 89 6.25 -13.43 13.44
N MET A 90 7.38 -12.84 13.02
CA MET A 90 7.46 -11.40 12.75
C MET A 90 6.54 -10.97 11.60
N ASP A 91 6.53 -11.75 10.51
CA ASP A 91 5.72 -11.49 9.32
C ASP A 91 4.22 -11.56 9.62
N GLU A 92 3.77 -12.48 10.49
CA GLU A 92 2.37 -12.56 10.93
C GLU A 92 1.96 -11.29 11.69
N VAL A 93 2.73 -10.90 12.71
CA VAL A 93 2.45 -9.70 13.53
C VAL A 93 2.49 -8.43 12.68
N SER A 94 3.49 -8.30 11.80
CA SER A 94 3.60 -7.18 10.86
C SER A 94 2.43 -7.14 9.87
N SER A 95 2.01 -8.29 9.34
CA SER A 95 0.86 -8.40 8.45
C SER A 95 -0.43 -7.94 9.14
N LEU A 96 -0.69 -8.36 10.38
CA LEU A 96 -1.87 -7.93 11.15
C LEU A 96 -1.86 -6.42 11.41
N GLN A 97 -0.69 -5.85 11.72
CA GLN A 97 -0.53 -4.41 11.89
C GLN A 97 -0.84 -3.63 10.59
N MET A 98 -0.40 -4.13 9.44
CA MET A 98 -0.73 -3.51 8.14
C MET A 98 -2.23 -3.59 7.84
N VAL A 99 -2.86 -4.74 8.08
CA VAL A 99 -4.30 -4.94 7.90
C VAL A 99 -5.09 -4.00 8.80
N GLU A 100 -4.69 -3.87 10.07
CA GLU A 100 -5.31 -2.93 11.00
C GLU A 100 -5.22 -1.49 10.50
N HIS A 101 -4.05 -1.08 9.99
CA HIS A 101 -3.88 0.27 9.44
C HIS A 101 -4.85 0.54 8.28
N VAL A 102 -4.99 -0.42 7.36
CA VAL A 102 -5.92 -0.32 6.23
C VAL A 102 -7.37 -0.28 6.70
N ILE A 103 -7.79 -1.18 7.60
CA ILE A 103 -9.15 -1.21 8.16
C ILE A 103 -9.48 0.11 8.87
N CYS A 104 -8.57 0.64 9.69
CA CYS A 104 -8.75 1.94 10.34
C CYS A 104 -8.91 3.09 9.32
N GLY A 105 -8.17 3.04 8.21
CA GLY A 105 -8.28 4.01 7.13
C GLY A 105 -9.67 3.97 6.48
N ILE A 106 -10.15 2.77 6.15
CA ILE A 106 -11.47 2.56 5.56
C ILE A 106 -12.59 3.02 6.51
N GLU A 107 -12.53 2.64 7.78
CA GLU A 107 -13.52 3.03 8.79
C GLU A 107 -13.63 4.55 8.90
N ARG A 108 -12.50 5.26 8.88
CA ARG A 108 -12.45 6.71 8.98
C ARG A 108 -12.94 7.42 7.72
N GLU A 109 -12.44 6.99 6.56
CA GLU A 109 -12.66 7.70 5.30
C GLU A 109 -14.01 7.38 4.67
N TYR A 110 -14.44 6.12 4.72
CA TYR A 110 -15.63 5.65 3.99
C TYR A 110 -16.80 5.33 4.91
N LEU A 111 -16.57 4.85 6.13
CA LEU A 111 -17.64 4.59 7.09
C LEU A 111 -17.90 5.77 8.05
N LYS A 112 -17.03 6.78 8.04
CA LYS A 112 -17.10 7.96 8.94
C LYS A 112 -17.17 7.58 10.43
N MET A 113 -16.53 6.46 10.79
CA MET A 113 -16.45 5.95 12.16
C MET A 113 -15.09 6.25 12.76
N VAL A 114 -15.03 6.33 14.09
CA VAL A 114 -13.75 6.42 14.82
C VAL A 114 -13.22 4.99 14.99
N PRO A 115 -12.04 4.66 14.42
CA PRO A 115 -11.46 3.32 14.57
C PRO A 115 -11.14 3.01 16.03
N VAL A 116 -11.41 1.78 16.44
CA VAL A 116 -10.96 1.25 17.74
C VAL A 116 -9.76 0.37 17.48
N ALA A 117 -8.56 0.88 17.79
CA ALA A 117 -7.33 0.13 17.64
C ALA A 117 -7.28 -1.07 18.60
N PHE A 118 -6.73 -2.18 18.13
CA PHE A 118 -6.45 -3.34 18.95
C PHE A 118 -5.29 -3.04 19.92
N ASP A 119 -5.38 -3.56 21.15
CA ASP A 119 -4.28 -3.46 22.11
C ASP A 119 -3.22 -4.53 21.79
N ASP A 120 -2.25 -4.15 20.95
CA ASP A 120 -1.21 -5.03 20.46
C ASP A 120 -0.08 -5.31 21.47
N LEU A 121 -0.20 -4.80 22.71
CA LEU A 121 0.85 -4.93 23.73
C LEU A 121 1.13 -6.38 24.11
N GLU A 122 0.10 -7.20 24.32
CA GLU A 122 0.28 -8.60 24.70
C GLU A 122 0.84 -9.44 23.55
N VAL A 123 0.41 -9.20 22.31
CA VAL A 123 0.99 -9.81 21.10
C VAL A 123 2.48 -9.48 21.01
N LYS A 124 2.87 -8.21 21.18
CA LYS A 124 4.28 -7.79 21.13
C LYS A 124 5.12 -8.41 22.26
N LYS A 125 4.56 -8.53 23.47
CA LYS A 125 5.23 -9.23 24.59
C LYS A 125 5.41 -10.71 24.29
N ALA A 126 4.39 -11.37 23.76
CA ALA A 126 4.45 -12.78 23.37
C ALA A 126 5.50 -12.99 22.27
N LEU A 127 5.52 -12.15 21.24
CA LEU A 127 6.52 -12.18 20.17
C LEU A 127 7.94 -11.97 20.71
N HIS A 128 8.15 -10.94 21.54
CA HIS A 128 9.47 -10.68 22.11
C HIS A 128 9.97 -11.87 22.95
N ARG A 129 9.11 -12.49 23.76
CA ARG A 129 9.46 -13.68 24.54
C ARG A 129 9.79 -14.87 23.63
N PHE A 130 8.95 -15.13 22.62
CA PHE A 130 9.18 -16.18 21.62
C PHE A 130 10.54 -16.03 20.92
N LEU A 131 10.88 -14.81 20.49
CA LEU A 131 12.14 -14.51 19.78
C LEU A 131 13.39 -14.66 20.66
N ASN A 132 13.27 -14.55 21.98
CA ASN A 132 14.40 -14.64 22.91
C ASN A 132 14.75 -16.06 23.34
N ILE A 133 13.93 -17.06 23.03
CA ILE A 133 14.23 -18.45 23.36
C ILE A 133 15.30 -18.99 22.41
N ALA A 134 16.36 -19.54 23.00
CA ALA A 134 17.51 -20.07 22.26
C ALA A 134 17.27 -21.50 21.75
N ASP A 135 16.58 -22.33 22.54
CA ASP A 135 16.33 -23.75 22.26
C ASP A 135 14.92 -23.97 21.71
N LEU A 136 14.84 -24.26 20.40
CA LEU A 136 13.61 -24.56 19.67
C LEU A 136 12.89 -25.85 20.13
N LYS A 137 13.60 -26.77 20.79
CA LYS A 137 13.03 -28.06 21.22
C LYS A 137 12.60 -28.06 22.68
N SER A 138 12.73 -26.92 23.35
CA SER A 138 12.32 -26.77 24.74
C SER A 138 10.79 -26.72 24.86
N SER A 139 10.25 -27.22 25.99
CA SER A 139 8.84 -27.04 26.31
C SER A 139 8.46 -25.57 26.44
N GLU A 140 9.42 -24.72 26.84
CA GLU A 140 9.27 -23.27 26.93
C GLU A 140 9.06 -22.63 25.56
N HIS A 141 9.78 -23.10 24.52
CA HIS A 141 9.54 -22.64 23.13
C HIS A 141 8.12 -22.96 22.68
N ALA A 142 7.66 -24.19 22.89
CA ALA A 142 6.31 -24.62 22.51
C ALA A 142 5.21 -23.83 23.27
N GLU A 143 5.43 -23.55 24.56
CA GLU A 143 4.50 -22.72 25.36
C GLU A 143 4.44 -21.29 24.83
N MET A 144 5.59 -20.69 24.50
CA MET A 144 5.62 -19.33 23.96
C MET A 144 5.09 -19.22 22.53
N GLU A 145 5.30 -20.26 21.70
CA GLU A 145 4.70 -20.36 20.37
C GLU A 145 3.18 -20.42 20.49
N TYR A 146 2.65 -21.26 21.37
CA TYR A 146 1.22 -21.36 21.63
C TYR A 146 0.63 -20.01 22.10
N LEU A 147 1.29 -19.32 23.03
CA LEU A 147 0.85 -18.00 23.48
C LEU A 147 0.86 -16.97 22.35
N LEU A 148 1.91 -16.94 21.51
CA LEU A 148 1.96 -16.03 20.37
C LEU A 148 0.84 -16.32 19.37
N LEU A 149 0.60 -17.60 19.07
CA LEU A 149 -0.49 -18.02 18.19
C LEU A 149 -1.85 -17.57 18.75
N GLN A 150 -2.11 -17.81 20.03
CA GLN A 150 -3.35 -17.40 20.70
C GLN A 150 -3.58 -15.89 20.63
N GLU A 151 -2.57 -15.08 20.93
CA GLU A 151 -2.67 -13.61 20.89
C GLU A 151 -2.84 -13.10 19.44
N SER A 152 -2.11 -13.67 18.48
CA SER A 152 -2.25 -13.30 17.06
C SER A 152 -3.62 -13.69 16.48
N GLU A 153 -4.17 -14.84 16.87
CA GLU A 153 -5.52 -15.28 16.50
C GLU A 153 -6.58 -14.37 17.12
N GLY A 154 -6.38 -13.91 18.35
CA GLY A 154 -7.23 -12.92 19.00
C GLY A 154 -7.27 -11.60 18.23
N TRP A 155 -6.10 -11.11 17.78
CA TRP A 155 -6.02 -9.90 16.95
C TRP A 155 -6.69 -10.10 15.59
N SER A 156 -6.38 -11.20 14.89
CA SER A 156 -7.00 -11.55 13.61
C SER A 156 -8.53 -11.63 13.72
N SER A 157 -9.05 -12.25 14.77
CA SER A 157 -10.49 -12.35 15.05
C SER A 157 -11.14 -10.99 15.29
N ALA A 158 -10.46 -10.10 16.03
CA ALA A 158 -10.94 -8.75 16.25
C ALA A 158 -10.98 -7.93 14.95
N LEU A 159 -9.98 -8.09 14.08
CA LEU A 159 -9.97 -7.48 12.75
C LEU A 159 -11.07 -8.04 11.85
N ALA A 160 -11.29 -9.35 11.85
CA ALA A 160 -12.37 -9.98 11.08
C ALA A 160 -13.76 -9.48 11.52
N ALA A 161 -13.97 -9.31 12.83
CA ALA A 161 -15.22 -8.75 13.35
C ALA A 161 -15.48 -7.31 12.87
N ARG A 162 -14.43 -6.49 12.76
CA ARG A 162 -14.51 -5.13 12.20
C ARG A 162 -14.75 -5.15 10.69
N ASP A 163 -14.00 -5.99 9.99
CA ASP A 163 -14.06 -6.16 8.54
C ASP A 163 -15.44 -6.63 8.04
N ASN A 164 -16.21 -7.35 8.86
CA ASN A 164 -17.59 -7.75 8.53
C ASN A 164 -18.52 -6.57 8.18
N ASN A 165 -18.22 -5.35 8.66
CA ASN A 165 -18.99 -4.14 8.34
C ASN A 165 -18.44 -3.38 7.12
N ILE A 166 -17.34 -3.85 6.54
CA ILE A 166 -16.69 -3.24 5.40
C ILE A 166 -17.11 -3.98 4.13
N SER A 167 -17.67 -3.28 3.16
CA SER A 167 -18.01 -3.85 1.85
C SER A 167 -16.78 -3.97 0.95
N VAL A 168 -16.86 -4.83 -0.08
CA VAL A 168 -15.82 -4.93 -1.13
C VAL A 168 -15.61 -3.56 -1.81
N ALA A 169 -16.69 -2.81 -2.03
CA ALA A 169 -16.63 -1.47 -2.62
C ALA A 169 -15.85 -0.47 -1.76
N ASN A 170 -15.96 -0.54 -0.43
CA ASN A 170 -15.22 0.34 0.47
C ASN A 170 -13.71 0.07 0.40
N ILE A 171 -13.31 -1.21 0.43
CA ILE A 171 -11.90 -1.61 0.26
C ILE A 171 -11.37 -1.17 -1.10
N ARG A 172 -12.15 -1.42 -2.15
CA ARG A 172 -11.79 -1.04 -3.52
C ARG A 172 -11.49 0.45 -3.64
N ARG A 173 -12.44 1.28 -3.20
CA ARG A 173 -12.32 2.75 -3.23
C ARG A 173 -11.15 3.21 -2.36
N PHE A 174 -10.96 2.65 -1.18
CA PHE A 174 -9.83 3.01 -0.32
C PHE A 174 -8.50 2.69 -1.00
N CYS A 175 -8.33 1.47 -1.53
CA CYS A 175 -7.10 1.07 -2.20
C CYS A 175 -6.78 1.90 -3.46
N GLU A 176 -7.80 2.36 -4.19
CA GLU A 176 -7.62 3.18 -5.40
C GLU A 176 -7.34 4.67 -5.09
N ASN A 177 -7.94 5.18 -4.01
CA ASN A 177 -7.87 6.61 -3.67
C ASN A 177 -6.90 6.94 -2.53
N SER A 178 -6.28 5.95 -1.89
CA SER A 178 -5.33 6.20 -0.80
C SER A 178 -4.18 7.09 -1.28
N ARG A 179 -3.78 8.04 -0.44
CA ARG A 179 -2.62 8.91 -0.65
C ARG A 179 -1.82 8.95 0.65
N PRO A 180 -0.62 8.34 0.70
CA PRO A 180 0.08 7.66 -0.39
C PRO A 180 -0.64 6.38 -0.87
N VAL A 181 -0.29 5.91 -2.07
CA VAL A 181 -0.79 4.64 -2.61
C VAL A 181 -0.36 3.50 -1.67
N LEU A 182 -1.25 2.53 -1.44
CA LEU A 182 -0.93 1.35 -0.63
C LEU A 182 0.26 0.58 -1.22
N SER A 183 1.20 0.22 -0.37
CA SER A 183 2.34 -0.61 -0.75
C SER A 183 1.91 -2.03 -1.15
N SER A 184 2.73 -2.69 -1.96
CA SER A 184 2.55 -4.11 -2.29
C SER A 184 2.52 -4.99 -1.03
N GLN A 185 3.31 -4.65 0.00
CA GLN A 185 3.30 -5.33 1.29
C GLN A 185 1.93 -5.23 1.98
N ALA A 186 1.29 -4.06 1.97
CA ALA A 186 -0.05 -3.90 2.55
C ALA A 186 -1.11 -4.71 1.79
N LEU A 187 -1.03 -4.74 0.45
CA LEU A 187 -1.90 -5.59 -0.37
C LEU A 187 -1.66 -7.08 -0.13
N MET A 188 -0.41 -7.51 0.03
CA MET A 188 -0.07 -8.89 0.39
C MET A 188 -0.60 -9.26 1.78
N ALA A 189 -0.51 -8.34 2.75
CA ALA A 189 -1.04 -8.54 4.10
C ALA A 189 -2.57 -8.71 4.08
N LEU A 190 -3.28 -7.89 3.29
CA LEU A 190 -4.72 -8.04 3.06
C LEU A 190 -5.07 -9.36 2.37
N ALA A 191 -4.30 -9.76 1.34
CA ALA A 191 -4.52 -11.02 0.64
C ALA A 191 -4.37 -12.23 1.58
N ARG A 192 -3.31 -12.24 2.40
CA ARG A 192 -3.08 -13.25 3.44
C ARG A 192 -4.24 -13.28 4.44
N PHE A 193 -4.67 -12.11 4.91
CA PHE A 193 -5.76 -11.98 5.87
C PHE A 193 -7.08 -12.55 5.33
N TYR A 194 -7.51 -12.17 4.12
CA TYR A 194 -8.74 -12.70 3.54
C TYR A 194 -8.64 -14.17 3.16
N ARG A 195 -7.45 -14.66 2.77
CA ARG A 195 -7.23 -16.09 2.48
C ARG A 195 -7.37 -16.97 3.72
N ASN A 196 -6.94 -16.47 4.87
CA ASN A 196 -6.94 -17.19 6.14
C ASN A 196 -8.20 -16.91 6.99
N SER A 197 -9.04 -15.97 6.57
CA SER A 197 -10.32 -15.69 7.21
C SER A 197 -11.36 -16.78 6.89
N PRO A 198 -12.36 -17.00 7.77
CA PRO A 198 -13.47 -17.91 7.47
C PRO A 198 -14.17 -17.54 6.16
N TYR A 199 -14.52 -18.56 5.37
CA TYR A 199 -15.17 -18.35 4.08
C TYR A 199 -16.49 -17.59 4.22
N SER A 200 -16.65 -16.56 3.40
CA SER A 200 -17.92 -15.92 3.07
C SER A 200 -17.79 -15.24 1.71
N GLU A 201 -18.91 -15.00 1.03
CA GLU A 201 -18.90 -14.28 -0.25
C GLU A 201 -18.25 -12.90 -0.16
N ALA A 202 -18.45 -12.21 0.97
CA ALA A 202 -17.81 -10.92 1.21
C ALA A 202 -16.28 -11.05 1.30
N VAL A 203 -15.78 -12.02 2.07
CA VAL A 203 -14.33 -12.28 2.20
C VAL A 203 -13.73 -12.72 0.86
N ARG A 204 -14.40 -13.61 0.12
CA ARG A 204 -13.99 -14.07 -1.22
C ARG A 204 -13.93 -12.89 -2.20
N GLY A 205 -14.92 -12.00 -2.20
CA GLY A 205 -14.92 -10.80 -3.04
C GLY A 205 -13.80 -9.81 -2.72
N LYS A 206 -13.46 -9.64 -1.42
CA LYS A 206 -12.32 -8.81 -1.00
C LYS A 206 -10.99 -9.43 -1.41
N PHE A 207 -10.84 -10.74 -1.24
CA PHE A 207 -9.67 -11.49 -1.68
C PHE A 207 -9.49 -11.37 -3.21
N ASP A 208 -10.54 -11.63 -3.99
CA ASP A 208 -10.53 -11.52 -5.45
C ASP A 208 -10.08 -10.12 -5.91
N PHE A 209 -10.63 -9.07 -5.31
CA PHE A 209 -10.20 -7.70 -5.57
C PHE A 209 -8.72 -7.46 -5.24
N VAL A 210 -8.29 -7.78 -4.03
CA VAL A 210 -6.92 -7.51 -3.57
C VAL A 210 -5.90 -8.27 -4.41
N MET A 211 -6.18 -9.53 -4.72
CA MET A 211 -5.33 -10.35 -5.58
C MET A 211 -5.28 -9.78 -7.00
N THR A 212 -6.43 -9.43 -7.59
CA THR A 212 -6.47 -8.81 -8.93
C THR A 212 -5.63 -7.53 -8.95
N ARG A 213 -5.73 -6.69 -7.91
CA ARG A 213 -4.92 -5.45 -7.79
C ARG A 213 -3.43 -5.75 -7.60
N LEU A 214 -3.07 -6.78 -6.84
CA LEU A 214 -1.68 -7.16 -6.62
C LEU A 214 -1.00 -7.66 -7.90
N PHE A 215 -1.76 -8.32 -8.79
CA PHE A 215 -1.26 -8.93 -10.02
C PHE A 215 -1.58 -8.13 -11.30
N SER A 216 -2.07 -6.90 -11.16
CA SER A 216 -2.32 -6.02 -12.31
C SER A 216 -1.92 -4.58 -12.02
N ARG A 217 -1.71 -3.82 -13.09
CA ARG A 217 -1.45 -2.38 -13.04
C ARG A 217 -2.39 -1.63 -13.97
N ASP A 218 -2.66 -0.37 -13.67
CA ASP A 218 -3.38 0.51 -14.57
C ASP A 218 -2.52 0.82 -15.81
N VAL A 219 -3.16 0.82 -16.98
CA VAL A 219 -2.55 1.16 -18.28
C VAL A 219 -3.54 2.05 -19.02
N ASP A 220 -3.06 3.17 -19.56
CA ASP A 220 -3.79 4.11 -20.43
C ASP A 220 -5.27 4.31 -20.06
N GLY A 221 -5.54 5.30 -19.20
CA GLY A 221 -6.88 5.62 -18.74
C GLY A 221 -7.41 4.61 -17.72
N GLU A 222 -8.56 4.01 -18.00
CA GLU A 222 -9.28 3.14 -17.05
C GLU A 222 -9.00 1.64 -17.23
N LYS A 223 -8.09 1.26 -18.14
CA LYS A 223 -7.74 -0.15 -18.38
C LYS A 223 -6.66 -0.65 -17.44
N ARG A 224 -6.48 -1.98 -17.42
CA ARG A 224 -5.40 -2.65 -16.68
C ARG A 224 -4.67 -3.67 -17.52
N ARG A 225 -3.44 -3.97 -17.13
CA ARG A 225 -2.63 -5.07 -17.67
C ARG A 225 -2.18 -5.98 -16.53
N LEU A 226 -2.25 -7.28 -16.76
CA LEU A 226 -1.66 -8.26 -15.85
C LEU A 226 -0.14 -8.13 -15.85
N LEU A 227 0.46 -8.26 -14.67
CA LEU A 227 1.91 -8.23 -14.52
C LEU A 227 2.56 -9.49 -15.12
N PHE A 228 1.90 -10.64 -14.98
CA PHE A 228 2.41 -11.94 -15.44
C PHE A 228 1.38 -12.69 -16.28
N PRO A 229 1.83 -13.56 -17.21
CA PRO A 229 1.00 -14.61 -17.78
C PRO A 229 0.40 -15.52 -16.70
N ARG A 230 -0.74 -16.15 -17.00
CA ARG A 230 -1.45 -17.03 -16.04
C ARG A 230 -0.57 -18.14 -15.42
N PRO A 231 0.25 -18.89 -16.18
CA PRO A 231 1.09 -19.95 -15.60
C PRO A 231 2.08 -19.41 -14.54
N ASP A 232 2.61 -18.22 -14.77
CA ASP A 232 3.55 -17.58 -13.86
C ASP A 232 2.82 -17.05 -12.63
N MET A 233 1.64 -16.44 -12.79
CA MET A 233 0.76 -16.06 -11.68
C MET A 233 0.46 -17.26 -10.76
N VAL A 234 0.13 -18.43 -11.31
CA VAL A 234 -0.11 -19.64 -10.51
C VAL A 234 1.11 -20.01 -9.66
N THR A 235 2.31 -19.91 -10.23
CA THR A 235 3.58 -20.19 -9.52
C THR A 235 3.81 -19.18 -8.39
N HIS A 236 3.56 -17.90 -8.63
CA HIS A 236 3.67 -16.87 -7.60
C HIS A 236 2.64 -17.08 -6.48
N ILE A 237 1.38 -17.38 -6.79
CA ILE A 237 0.33 -17.63 -5.79
C ILE A 237 0.66 -18.86 -4.93
N LYS A 238 1.14 -19.96 -5.55
CA LYS A 238 1.60 -21.16 -4.81
C LYS A 238 2.70 -20.82 -3.82
N THR A 239 3.65 -19.98 -4.24
CA THR A 239 4.74 -19.50 -3.38
C THR A 239 4.22 -18.66 -2.22
N LEU A 240 3.29 -17.74 -2.48
CA LEU A 240 2.65 -16.93 -1.45
C LEU A 240 1.95 -17.81 -0.40
N TYR A 241 1.13 -18.77 -0.84
CA TYR A 241 0.40 -19.65 0.07
C TYR A 241 1.32 -20.53 0.92
N ALA A 242 2.40 -21.05 0.33
CA ALA A 242 3.41 -21.81 1.05
C ALA A 242 4.07 -20.96 2.16
N ASN A 243 4.37 -19.70 1.86
CA ASN A 243 4.94 -18.76 2.83
C ASN A 243 3.95 -18.43 3.96
N TRP A 244 2.67 -18.26 3.62
CA TRP A 244 1.61 -17.96 4.58
C TRP A 244 1.21 -19.16 5.44
N SER A 245 1.71 -20.37 5.12
CA SER A 245 1.31 -21.62 5.79
C SER A 245 -0.20 -21.87 5.72
N SER A 246 -0.84 -21.35 4.66
CA SER A 246 -2.27 -21.50 4.48
C SER A 246 -2.62 -22.97 4.26
N ILE A 247 -3.67 -23.43 4.95
CA ILE A 247 -4.14 -24.80 4.78
C ILE A 247 -4.76 -24.93 3.38
N LEU A 248 -4.22 -25.87 2.60
CA LEU A 248 -4.81 -26.29 1.33
C LEU A 248 -6.02 -27.17 1.63
N VAL A 249 -7.22 -26.63 1.41
CA VAL A 249 -8.47 -27.39 1.54
C VAL A 249 -8.69 -28.29 0.32
N TYR A 250 -8.30 -27.81 -0.86
CA TYR A 250 -8.34 -28.54 -2.12
C TYR A 250 -6.92 -28.72 -2.66
N SER A 251 -6.59 -29.95 -3.04
CA SER A 251 -5.30 -30.27 -3.64
C SER A 251 -5.47 -30.45 -5.16
N SER A 252 -4.46 -30.02 -5.93
CA SER A 252 -4.47 -30.20 -7.38
C SER A 252 -4.52 -31.67 -7.80
N GLU A 253 -4.07 -32.60 -6.93
CA GLU A 253 -4.06 -34.04 -7.22
C GLU A 253 -5.44 -34.69 -7.03
N GLU A 254 -6.23 -34.26 -6.05
CA GLU A 254 -7.53 -34.84 -5.76
C GLU A 254 -8.66 -34.19 -6.55
N ASN A 255 -8.53 -32.90 -6.89
CA ASN A 255 -9.57 -32.10 -7.54
C ASN A 255 -9.21 -31.65 -8.96
N GLU A 256 -8.23 -32.28 -9.62
CA GLU A 256 -7.72 -31.86 -10.94
C GLU A 256 -8.82 -31.56 -11.97
N THR A 257 -9.83 -32.44 -12.05
CA THR A 257 -10.92 -32.32 -13.03
C THR A 257 -11.83 -31.12 -12.73
N GLU A 258 -12.17 -30.90 -11.46
CA GLU A 258 -13.02 -29.79 -11.03
C GLU A 258 -12.31 -28.45 -11.22
N ILE A 259 -11.02 -28.41 -10.85
CA ILE A 259 -10.14 -27.24 -11.06
C ILE A 259 -10.05 -26.92 -12.56
N SER A 260 -9.78 -27.91 -13.40
CA SER A 260 -9.68 -27.72 -14.86
C SER A 260 -10.99 -27.20 -15.45
N LEU A 261 -12.13 -27.73 -15.00
CA LEU A 261 -13.45 -27.28 -15.43
C LEU A 261 -13.73 -25.83 -15.01
N ALA A 262 -13.39 -25.47 -13.77
CA ALA A 262 -13.55 -24.11 -13.27
C ALA A 262 -12.68 -23.11 -14.03
N VAL A 263 -11.42 -23.46 -14.31
CA VAL A 263 -10.52 -22.64 -15.13
C VAL A 263 -11.06 -22.47 -16.54
N SER A 264 -11.49 -23.56 -17.19
CA SER A 264 -12.09 -23.51 -18.53
C SER A 264 -13.34 -22.62 -18.56
N ARG A 265 -14.12 -22.60 -17.47
CA ARG A 265 -15.32 -21.77 -17.40
C ARG A 265 -15.00 -20.28 -17.35
N PHE A 266 -13.89 -19.86 -16.71
CA PHE A 266 -13.42 -18.49 -16.79
C PHE A 266 -12.95 -18.13 -18.20
N GLU A 267 -12.32 -19.06 -18.93
CA GLU A 267 -11.94 -18.85 -20.33
C GLU A 267 -13.16 -18.65 -21.23
N ASP A 268 -14.21 -19.45 -21.07
CA ASP A 268 -15.47 -19.27 -21.79
C ASP A 268 -16.07 -17.88 -21.56
N LEU A 269 -16.07 -17.40 -20.30
CA LEU A 269 -16.56 -16.07 -19.94
C LEU A 269 -15.72 -14.96 -20.57
N ILE A 270 -14.39 -15.12 -20.62
CA ILE A 270 -13.50 -14.17 -21.33
C ILE A 270 -13.86 -14.12 -22.82
N ILE A 271 -14.02 -15.27 -23.46
CA ILE A 271 -14.37 -15.35 -24.89
C ILE A 271 -15.75 -14.72 -25.15
N GLU A 272 -16.75 -15.01 -24.31
CA GLU A 272 -18.09 -14.40 -24.39
C GLU A 272 -18.01 -12.87 -24.30
N ALA A 273 -17.20 -12.33 -23.37
CA ALA A 273 -16.99 -10.89 -23.28
C ALA A 273 -16.30 -10.31 -24.53
N GLU A 274 -15.20 -10.92 -24.97
CA GLU A 274 -14.37 -10.38 -26.05
C GLU A 274 -15.05 -10.41 -27.42
N THR A 275 -15.94 -11.38 -27.63
CA THR A 275 -16.72 -11.52 -28.86
C THR A 275 -17.91 -10.58 -28.96
N ALA A 276 -18.36 -9.97 -27.85
CA ALA A 276 -19.44 -9.00 -27.88
C ALA A 276 -19.02 -7.71 -28.61
N ASP A 277 -19.87 -7.22 -29.51
CA ASP A 277 -19.63 -6.00 -30.29
C ASP A 277 -20.21 -4.75 -29.60
N THR A 278 -21.21 -4.96 -28.74
CA THR A 278 -21.92 -3.90 -28.03
C THR A 278 -22.08 -4.22 -26.55
N PHE A 279 -22.23 -3.17 -25.72
CA PHE A 279 -22.52 -3.36 -24.31
C PHE A 279 -23.92 -3.93 -24.07
N ASP A 280 -24.89 -3.64 -24.95
CA ASP A 280 -26.24 -4.22 -24.90
C ASP A 280 -26.21 -5.76 -24.96
N GLU A 281 -25.39 -6.34 -25.83
CA GLU A 281 -25.26 -7.81 -25.96
C GLU A 281 -24.88 -8.46 -24.63
N LEU A 282 -23.97 -7.86 -23.87
CA LEU A 282 -23.57 -8.35 -22.55
C LEU A 282 -24.69 -8.19 -21.51
N LEU A 283 -25.47 -7.12 -21.60
CA LEU A 283 -26.60 -6.88 -20.70
C LEU A 283 -27.78 -7.82 -20.98
N GLU A 284 -28.09 -8.09 -22.25
CA GLU A 284 -29.20 -8.97 -22.65
C GLU A 284 -29.02 -10.40 -22.13
N VAL A 285 -27.78 -10.86 -22.03
CA VAL A 285 -27.44 -12.20 -21.52
C VAL A 285 -27.08 -12.22 -20.03
N ASP A 286 -27.28 -11.11 -19.33
CA ASP A 286 -26.98 -10.95 -17.90
C ASP A 286 -25.53 -11.33 -17.53
N PHE A 287 -24.59 -10.96 -18.39
CA PHE A 287 -23.21 -11.48 -18.37
C PHE A 287 -22.49 -11.25 -17.03
N PHE A 288 -22.60 -10.05 -16.46
CA PHE A 288 -21.88 -9.73 -15.23
C PHE A 288 -22.42 -10.49 -14.02
N ASN A 289 -23.73 -10.78 -13.98
CA ASN A 289 -24.32 -11.63 -12.95
C ASN A 289 -23.85 -13.08 -13.10
N LYS A 290 -23.72 -13.60 -14.32
CA LYS A 290 -23.14 -14.94 -14.54
C LYS A 290 -21.73 -15.07 -13.96
N ILE A 291 -20.89 -14.04 -14.12
CA ILE A 291 -19.55 -14.02 -13.50
C ILE A 291 -19.67 -14.07 -11.98
N GLY A 292 -20.51 -13.21 -11.39
CA GLY A 292 -20.73 -13.15 -9.95
C GLY A 292 -21.19 -14.48 -9.37
N LEU A 293 -22.23 -15.08 -9.96
CA LEU A 293 -22.78 -16.38 -9.57
C LEU A 293 -21.74 -17.49 -9.72
N PHE A 294 -20.97 -17.49 -10.80
CA PHE A 294 -19.94 -18.52 -10.98
C PHE A 294 -18.83 -18.43 -9.92
N LYS A 295 -18.42 -17.21 -9.54
CA LYS A 295 -17.44 -17.02 -8.45
C LYS A 295 -17.99 -17.46 -7.09
N GLU A 296 -19.28 -17.25 -6.84
CA GLU A 296 -19.98 -17.71 -5.63
C GLU A 296 -20.11 -19.24 -5.63
N ASP A 297 -20.50 -19.84 -6.75
CA ASP A 297 -20.63 -21.29 -6.92
C ASP A 297 -19.29 -22.03 -6.78
N ALA A 298 -18.17 -21.38 -7.10
CA ALA A 298 -16.83 -21.93 -6.87
C ALA A 298 -16.50 -22.10 -5.37
N ALA A 299 -17.19 -21.38 -4.48
CA ALA A 299 -17.03 -21.46 -3.03
C ALA A 299 -15.55 -21.38 -2.58
N GLU A 300 -15.15 -22.23 -1.63
CA GLU A 300 -13.77 -22.32 -1.14
C GLU A 300 -12.77 -22.77 -2.21
N MET A 301 -13.23 -23.42 -3.30
CA MET A 301 -12.37 -23.80 -4.43
C MET A 301 -11.81 -22.56 -5.13
N PHE A 302 -12.47 -21.40 -5.02
CA PHE A 302 -11.97 -20.12 -5.54
C PHE A 302 -10.54 -19.81 -5.08
N TYR A 303 -10.16 -20.27 -3.88
CA TYR A 303 -8.81 -20.05 -3.35
C TYR A 303 -7.75 -20.93 -3.98
N VAL A 304 -8.08 -21.94 -4.81
CA VAL A 304 -7.09 -22.73 -5.54
C VAL A 304 -6.27 -21.81 -6.46
N PRO A 305 -4.92 -21.89 -6.45
CA PRO A 305 -4.07 -20.96 -7.21
C PRO A 305 -4.44 -20.83 -8.70
N GLU A 306 -4.76 -21.95 -9.34
CA GLU A 306 -5.18 -22.02 -10.74
C GLU A 306 -6.49 -21.25 -11.00
N ILE A 307 -7.47 -21.40 -10.11
CA ILE A 307 -8.78 -20.75 -10.21
C ILE A 307 -8.66 -19.26 -9.89
N ALA A 308 -7.92 -18.89 -8.84
CA ALA A 308 -7.66 -17.50 -8.51
C ALA A 308 -6.95 -16.77 -9.67
N ALA A 309 -5.95 -17.40 -10.29
CA ALA A 309 -5.26 -16.83 -11.45
C ALA A 309 -6.19 -16.66 -12.67
N ALA A 310 -7.05 -17.64 -12.94
CA ALA A 310 -8.04 -17.55 -14.02
C ALA A 310 -9.09 -16.45 -13.75
N ALA A 311 -9.53 -16.31 -12.50
CA ALA A 311 -10.44 -15.24 -12.08
C ALA A 311 -9.82 -13.86 -12.24
N MET A 312 -8.56 -13.67 -11.83
CA MET A 312 -7.83 -12.40 -12.01
C MET A 312 -7.70 -12.02 -13.48
N GLU A 313 -7.38 -12.97 -14.36
CA GLU A 313 -7.34 -12.71 -15.80
C GLU A 313 -8.72 -12.35 -16.35
N CYS A 314 -9.76 -13.08 -15.93
CA CYS A 314 -11.14 -12.78 -16.31
C CYS A 314 -11.53 -11.35 -15.91
N ASN A 315 -11.26 -10.96 -14.67
CA ASN A 315 -11.53 -9.63 -14.12
C ASN A 315 -10.90 -8.51 -14.97
N VAL A 316 -9.61 -8.67 -15.31
CA VAL A 316 -8.87 -7.67 -16.10
C VAL A 316 -9.41 -7.59 -17.53
N ARG A 317 -9.58 -8.73 -18.21
CA ARG A 317 -10.01 -8.74 -19.62
C ARG A 317 -11.46 -8.27 -19.79
N VAL A 318 -12.37 -8.72 -18.92
CA VAL A 318 -13.76 -8.27 -18.89
C VAL A 318 -13.84 -6.77 -18.58
N GLY A 319 -13.09 -6.28 -17.59
CA GLY A 319 -13.03 -4.86 -17.26
C GLY A 319 -12.55 -4.01 -18.45
N ASN A 320 -11.46 -4.43 -19.11
CA ASN A 320 -10.94 -3.74 -20.28
C ASN A 320 -11.93 -3.72 -21.44
N LYS A 321 -12.58 -4.87 -21.71
CA LYS A 321 -13.59 -4.97 -22.76
C LYS A 321 -14.78 -4.07 -22.49
N TYR A 322 -15.24 -3.97 -21.23
CA TYR A 322 -16.28 -3.02 -20.86
C TYR A 322 -15.87 -1.57 -21.18
N VAL A 323 -14.65 -1.17 -20.80
CA VAL A 323 -14.11 0.16 -21.13
C VAL A 323 -14.12 0.40 -22.65
N ASP A 324 -13.69 -0.59 -23.44
CA ASP A 324 -13.70 -0.52 -24.90
C ASP A 324 -15.10 -0.37 -25.50
N LEU A 325 -16.07 -1.13 -25.00
CA LEU A 325 -17.45 -1.06 -25.46
C LEU A 325 -18.08 0.31 -25.15
N ILE A 326 -17.87 0.84 -23.94
CA ILE A 326 -18.36 2.18 -23.56
C ILE A 326 -17.71 3.27 -24.42
N PHE A 327 -16.41 3.17 -24.70
CA PHE A 327 -15.73 4.13 -25.56
C PHE A 327 -16.19 4.03 -27.02
N SER A 328 -16.47 2.83 -27.53
CA SER A 328 -17.04 2.65 -28.87
C SER A 328 -18.47 3.20 -28.97
N GLU A 329 -19.29 3.01 -27.94
CA GLU A 329 -20.64 3.61 -27.87
C GLU A 329 -20.58 5.15 -27.85
N ARG A 330 -19.60 5.71 -27.14
CA ARG A 330 -19.36 7.17 -27.09
C ARG A 330 -18.97 7.77 -28.44
N GLU A 331 -18.42 6.99 -29.36
CA GLU A 331 -18.13 7.45 -30.73
C GLU A 331 -19.40 7.53 -31.59
N LYS A 332 -20.42 6.75 -31.25
CA LYS A 332 -21.68 6.64 -32.00
C LYS A 332 -22.81 7.48 -31.40
N ALA A 333 -22.78 7.72 -30.09
CA ALA A 333 -23.86 8.33 -29.33
C ALA A 333 -23.35 9.44 -28.39
N ASN A 334 -24.23 10.36 -27.99
CA ASN A 334 -23.84 11.42 -27.06
C ASN A 334 -23.83 10.93 -25.60
N VAL A 335 -23.06 11.61 -24.74
CA VAL A 335 -22.90 11.24 -23.33
C VAL A 335 -24.25 11.12 -22.61
N ALA A 336 -25.15 12.10 -22.80
CA ALA A 336 -26.46 12.12 -22.17
C ALA A 336 -27.33 10.91 -22.55
N SER A 337 -27.26 10.44 -23.80
CA SER A 337 -28.00 9.25 -24.24
C SER A 337 -27.43 7.97 -23.66
N ILE A 338 -26.11 7.90 -23.47
CA ILE A 338 -25.43 6.74 -22.88
C ILE A 338 -25.75 6.68 -21.38
N GLU A 339 -25.67 7.82 -20.67
CA GLU A 339 -26.09 7.95 -19.27
C GLU A 339 -27.57 7.61 -19.10
N GLN A 340 -28.44 8.07 -20.00
CA GLN A 340 -29.87 7.73 -19.94
C GLN A 340 -30.12 6.24 -20.17
N LYS A 341 -29.33 5.61 -21.04
CA LYS A 341 -29.51 4.21 -21.45
C LYS A 341 -29.00 3.23 -20.40
N TYR A 342 -27.78 3.43 -19.93
CA TYR A 342 -27.13 2.49 -19.01
C TYR A 342 -27.20 2.93 -17.55
N GLY A 343 -27.23 4.25 -17.29
CA GLY A 343 -27.32 4.81 -15.94
C GLY A 343 -26.24 4.29 -14.98
N TYR A 344 -26.49 4.46 -13.68
CA TYR A 344 -25.63 3.94 -12.61
C TYR A 344 -26.01 2.52 -12.19
N THR A 345 -27.05 1.94 -12.81
CA THR A 345 -27.67 0.66 -12.40
C THR A 345 -26.66 -0.49 -12.40
N TYR A 346 -25.70 -0.44 -13.31
CA TYR A 346 -24.74 -1.52 -13.54
C TYR A 346 -23.34 -1.26 -12.97
N ASP A 347 -23.07 -0.07 -12.44
CA ASP A 347 -21.72 0.30 -11.97
C ASP A 347 -21.20 -0.66 -10.90
N GLN A 348 -22.05 -1.03 -9.94
CA GLN A 348 -21.66 -1.92 -8.84
C GLN A 348 -21.34 -3.32 -9.34
N ILE A 349 -22.23 -3.92 -10.14
CA ILE A 349 -22.05 -5.28 -10.63
C ILE A 349 -20.85 -5.39 -11.59
N ILE A 350 -20.63 -4.38 -12.45
CA ILE A 350 -19.47 -4.34 -13.34
C ILE A 350 -18.18 -4.17 -12.53
N SER A 351 -18.20 -3.31 -11.51
CA SER A 351 -17.04 -3.12 -10.65
C SER A 351 -16.70 -4.38 -9.84
N ASP A 352 -17.73 -5.14 -9.43
CA ASP A 352 -17.56 -6.41 -8.71
C ASP A 352 -17.06 -7.54 -9.63
N SER A 353 -17.58 -7.63 -10.85
CA SER A 353 -17.13 -8.63 -11.82
C SER A 353 -15.74 -8.33 -12.37
N SER A 354 -15.34 -7.05 -12.48
CA SER A 354 -14.02 -6.64 -12.95
C SER A 354 -13.00 -6.45 -11.82
N GLY A 355 -13.40 -6.33 -10.56
CA GLY A 355 -12.45 -6.03 -9.47
C GLY A 355 -11.73 -4.68 -9.65
N LYS A 356 -12.41 -3.66 -10.19
CA LYS A 356 -11.95 -2.26 -10.31
C LYS A 356 -13.16 -1.33 -10.22
N THR A 357 -13.03 -0.15 -9.62
CA THR A 357 -14.15 0.81 -9.56
C THR A 357 -14.36 1.41 -10.95
N LEU A 358 -15.36 0.92 -11.66
CA LEU A 358 -15.70 1.37 -13.00
C LEU A 358 -17.04 2.09 -12.95
N LEU A 359 -16.98 3.42 -12.85
CA LEU A 359 -18.16 4.26 -12.86
C LEU A 359 -18.39 4.80 -14.28
N LEU A 360 -19.58 4.58 -14.83
CA LEU A 360 -19.93 5.04 -16.17
C LEU A 360 -19.67 6.55 -16.34
N VAL A 361 -20.03 7.35 -15.34
CA VAL A 361 -19.83 8.81 -15.38
C VAL A 361 -18.36 9.22 -15.50
N ASN A 362 -17.45 8.47 -14.88
CA ASN A 362 -16.01 8.77 -14.94
C ASN A 362 -15.47 8.40 -16.32
N LEU A 363 -15.85 7.23 -16.86
CA LEU A 363 -15.49 6.81 -18.21
C LEU A 363 -15.96 7.80 -19.28
N LEU A 364 -17.17 8.33 -19.11
CA LEU A 364 -17.72 9.33 -20.03
C LEU A 364 -17.08 10.72 -19.88
N ARG A 365 -16.37 11.00 -18.78
CA ARG A 365 -15.59 12.23 -18.58
C ARG A 365 -14.16 12.10 -19.08
N ALA A 366 -13.48 10.98 -18.83
CA ALA A 366 -12.04 10.76 -19.07
C ALA A 366 -11.55 11.22 -20.46
N LYS A 367 -12.19 10.81 -21.56
CA LYS A 367 -11.79 11.23 -22.94
C LYS A 367 -11.86 12.75 -23.20
N LYS A 368 -12.46 13.55 -22.31
CA LYS A 368 -12.50 15.03 -22.43
C LYS A 368 -11.29 15.68 -21.74
N GLU A 369 -10.72 15.04 -20.73
CA GLU A 369 -9.59 15.53 -19.92
C GLU A 369 -8.23 15.07 -20.48
N ASP A 370 -8.19 14.04 -21.32
CA ASP A 370 -6.99 13.75 -22.14
C ASP A 370 -6.66 14.86 -23.15
N ALA A 371 -7.51 15.90 -23.25
CA ALA A 371 -7.26 17.15 -23.99
C ALA A 371 -7.09 18.39 -23.08
N ALA A 372 -7.27 18.26 -21.77
CA ALA A 372 -7.10 19.33 -20.79
C ALA A 372 -6.84 18.74 -19.40
N GLU A 373 -5.60 18.90 -18.92
CA GLU A 373 -5.07 18.43 -17.64
C GLU A 373 -6.09 18.43 -16.49
N SER A 374 -6.14 17.30 -15.78
CA SER A 374 -7.15 16.91 -14.80
C SER A 374 -7.05 17.67 -13.46
N ASP A 375 -8.15 18.28 -13.04
CA ASP A 375 -8.41 18.63 -11.63
C ASP A 375 -9.54 17.72 -11.11
N GLN A 376 -9.22 16.86 -10.14
CA GLN A 376 -10.15 15.87 -9.58
C GLN A 376 -11.20 16.51 -8.66
N VAL A 377 -12.48 16.17 -8.86
CA VAL A 377 -13.58 16.49 -7.94
C VAL A 377 -14.12 15.20 -7.33
N VAL A 378 -14.01 15.11 -6.01
CA VAL A 378 -14.65 14.08 -5.17
C VAL A 378 -16.17 14.18 -5.31
N ALA A 379 -16.80 13.25 -6.01
CA ALA A 379 -18.25 13.12 -6.04
C ALA A 379 -18.71 12.35 -4.79
N SER A 380 -19.33 13.04 -3.84
CA SER A 380 -20.05 12.42 -2.72
C SER A 380 -21.32 11.74 -3.23
N PHE A 381 -21.53 10.47 -2.86
CA PHE A 381 -22.79 9.77 -3.08
C PHE A 381 -23.43 9.46 -1.73
N ASP A 382 -24.67 9.93 -1.54
CA ASP A 382 -25.52 9.55 -0.42
C ASP A 382 -26.06 8.12 -0.66
N GLU A 383 -25.93 7.26 0.36
CA GLU A 383 -26.40 5.87 0.34
C GLU A 383 -27.92 5.78 0.08
N VAL A 384 -28.32 4.91 -0.84
CA VAL A 384 -29.73 4.52 -1.02
C VAL A 384 -29.86 3.01 -0.85
N PHE A 385 -30.35 2.59 0.32
CA PHE A 385 -30.86 1.23 0.54
C PHE A 385 -32.17 1.02 -0.23
N PRO A 386 -32.44 -0.18 -0.78
CA PRO A 386 -33.69 -0.45 -1.47
C PRO A 386 -34.73 -0.98 -0.48
N ASP A 387 -35.84 -0.27 -0.29
CA ASP A 387 -37.02 -0.83 0.36
C ASP A 387 -38.24 -0.83 -0.58
N LYS A 388 -38.80 -2.02 -0.77
CA LYS A 388 -39.93 -2.31 -1.67
C LYS A 388 -41.25 -1.99 -0.96
N ARG A 389 -42.14 -1.20 -1.61
CA ARG A 389 -43.52 -1.58 -2.00
C ARG A 389 -44.33 -0.39 -2.59
N PRO A 390 -45.42 -0.66 -3.34
CA PRO A 390 -45.84 0.20 -4.45
C PRO A 390 -47.15 0.99 -4.22
N SER A 391 -47.44 1.83 -5.23
CA SER A 391 -48.76 2.34 -5.68
C SER A 391 -49.20 3.71 -5.15
N ALA A 392 -49.26 4.72 -6.03
CA ALA A 392 -50.49 5.04 -6.77
C ALA A 392 -50.28 6.23 -7.73
N ALA A 393 -50.91 6.12 -8.90
CA ALA A 393 -50.86 7.12 -9.96
C ALA A 393 -51.72 8.37 -9.66
N ALA A 394 -51.27 9.55 -10.11
CA ALA A 394 -52.18 10.65 -10.50
C ALA A 394 -51.50 11.64 -11.47
N ARG A 395 -52.33 12.15 -12.38
CA ARG A 395 -52.01 12.86 -13.62
C ARG A 395 -51.65 14.35 -13.46
N SER A 396 -50.82 14.82 -14.39
CA SER A 396 -50.86 16.10 -15.14
C SER A 396 -51.03 17.43 -14.40
N LYS A 397 -50.12 18.39 -14.66
CA LYS A 397 -50.36 19.52 -15.60
C LYS A 397 -49.16 20.46 -15.70
N LYS A 398 -48.86 20.86 -16.94
CA LYS A 398 -48.05 22.03 -17.31
C LYS A 398 -48.57 23.30 -16.63
N GLY A 399 -47.65 24.16 -16.20
CA GLY A 399 -47.93 25.55 -15.86
C GLY A 399 -46.68 26.30 -15.41
N ASN A 400 -45.98 26.93 -16.37
CA ASN A 400 -44.97 27.95 -16.10
C ASN A 400 -45.55 29.06 -15.22
N LYS A 401 -44.88 29.41 -14.11
CA LYS A 401 -44.91 30.75 -13.50
C LYS A 401 -43.77 30.95 -12.49
N ALA A 402 -42.93 31.93 -12.83
CA ALA A 402 -42.23 32.91 -12.00
C ALA A 402 -41.67 32.50 -10.62
N LEU A 403 -40.34 32.51 -10.55
CA LEU A 403 -39.52 32.62 -9.34
C LEU A 403 -39.96 33.81 -8.47
N LYS A 404 -40.49 33.50 -7.28
CA LYS A 404 -40.43 34.38 -6.11
C LYS A 404 -39.75 33.58 -5.00
N PHE A 405 -38.61 34.10 -4.53
CA PHE A 405 -37.91 33.59 -3.36
C PHE A 405 -38.77 33.85 -2.10
N GLU A 406 -39.50 32.82 -1.65
CA GLU A 406 -40.03 32.75 -0.29
C GLU A 406 -38.95 32.13 0.63
N MET A 407 -37.95 32.92 1.01
CA MET A 407 -37.19 32.62 2.23
C MET A 407 -38.08 33.01 3.41
N PHE A 408 -38.81 32.05 3.99
CA PHE A 408 -39.13 31.89 5.42
C PHE A 408 -40.22 30.80 5.62
N GLY A 409 -40.06 29.67 4.93
CA GLY A 409 -40.82 28.43 5.18
C GLY A 409 -40.12 27.47 6.16
N VAL A 410 -39.16 27.95 6.95
CA VAL A 410 -38.42 27.08 7.89
C VAL A 410 -39.23 26.96 9.19
N ASN A 411 -39.47 25.73 9.61
CA ASN A 411 -40.13 25.42 10.87
C ASN A 411 -39.36 26.11 12.02
N LYS A 412 -40.06 26.94 12.81
CA LYS A 412 -39.47 27.74 13.90
C LYS A 412 -38.69 26.89 14.90
N TRP A 413 -39.09 25.63 15.07
CA TRP A 413 -38.40 24.67 15.93
C TRP A 413 -37.05 24.21 15.34
N PHE A 414 -36.97 24.05 14.03
CA PHE A 414 -35.71 23.72 13.35
C PHE A 414 -34.72 24.88 13.43
N LEU A 415 -35.19 26.12 13.26
CA LEU A 415 -34.34 27.30 13.40
C LEU A 415 -33.84 27.44 14.84
N ALA A 416 -34.69 27.20 15.83
CA ALA A 416 -34.29 27.20 17.23
C ALA A 416 -33.25 26.11 17.54
N ALA A 417 -33.45 24.89 17.05
CA ALA A 417 -32.48 23.80 17.21
C ALA A 417 -31.12 24.12 16.55
N ALA A 418 -31.13 24.70 15.35
CA ALA A 418 -29.91 25.11 14.67
C ALA A 418 -29.15 26.19 15.45
N ILE A 419 -29.84 27.17 16.03
CA ILE A 419 -29.22 28.20 16.89
C ILE A 419 -28.60 27.58 18.13
N VAL A 420 -29.27 26.61 18.77
CA VAL A 420 -28.74 25.90 19.94
C VAL A 420 -27.48 25.12 19.59
N ILE A 421 -27.47 24.41 18.46
CA ILE A 421 -26.30 23.66 18.00
C ILE A 421 -25.11 24.61 17.78
N VAL A 422 -25.33 25.75 17.11
CA VAL A 422 -24.27 26.74 16.89
C VAL A 422 -23.73 27.28 18.23
N MET A 423 -24.59 27.54 19.22
CA MET A 423 -24.14 27.98 20.54
C MET A 423 -23.38 26.90 21.31
N VAL A 424 -23.77 25.63 21.21
CA VAL A 424 -23.04 24.51 21.82
C VAL A 424 -21.67 24.36 21.17
N SER A 425 -21.58 24.42 19.85
CA SER A 425 -20.31 24.36 19.13
C SER A 425 -19.38 25.52 19.49
N LEU A 426 -19.91 26.74 19.63
CA LEU A 426 -19.14 27.89 20.09
C LEU A 426 -18.66 27.72 21.54
N GLY A 427 -19.51 27.14 22.40
CA GLY A 427 -19.15 26.81 23.79
C GLY A 427 -18.02 25.78 23.88
N VAL A 428 -18.08 24.72 23.05
CA VAL A 428 -17.01 23.70 22.97
C VAL A 428 -15.72 24.31 22.42
N TYR A 429 -15.81 25.19 21.42
CA TYR A 429 -14.64 25.87 20.87
C TYR A 429 -13.94 26.74 21.93
N LEU A 430 -14.69 27.57 22.65
CA LEU A 430 -14.13 28.41 23.73
C LEU A 430 -13.63 27.59 24.93
N TRP A 431 -14.26 26.45 25.21
CA TRP A 431 -13.81 25.53 26.24
C TRP A 431 -12.51 24.83 25.85
N ALA A 432 -12.39 24.36 24.60
CA ALA A 432 -11.18 23.74 24.08
C ALA A 432 -10.00 24.73 24.06
N ASP A 433 -10.24 25.98 23.68
CA ASP A 433 -9.21 27.03 23.64
C ASP A 433 -8.69 27.37 25.05
N ASN A 434 -9.57 27.38 26.07
CA ASN A 434 -9.17 27.56 27.47
C ASN A 434 -8.59 26.30 28.13
N ALA A 435 -8.99 25.10 27.69
CA ALA A 435 -8.49 23.82 28.23
C ALA A 435 -7.18 23.37 27.58
N ALA A 436 -6.80 23.93 26.42
CA ALA A 436 -5.53 23.65 25.73
C ALA A 436 -4.31 24.36 26.35
N SER A 437 -4.47 25.03 27.51
CA SER A 437 -3.35 25.68 28.23
C SER A 437 -2.57 24.74 29.16
N GLU A 438 -2.88 23.44 29.19
CA GLU A 438 -2.04 22.44 29.89
C GLU A 438 -1.24 21.59 28.88
N PRO A 439 0.10 21.58 28.98
CA PRO A 439 0.93 20.84 28.04
C PRO A 439 0.81 19.33 28.33
N SER A 440 0.13 18.62 27.43
CA SER A 440 0.13 17.17 27.40
C SER A 440 1.56 16.64 27.20
N ALA A 441 1.94 15.68 28.03
CA ALA A 441 3.26 15.07 28.13
C ALA A 441 3.75 14.48 26.79
N ASN A 442 4.50 15.29 26.03
CA ASN A 442 5.39 14.82 24.99
C ASN A 442 6.69 14.33 25.65
N VAL A 443 7.24 13.23 25.15
CA VAL A 443 8.55 12.68 25.51
C VAL A 443 9.56 13.83 25.63
N VAL A 444 9.93 14.15 26.88
CA VAL A 444 10.62 15.40 27.21
C VAL A 444 12.07 15.31 26.74
N ALA A 445 12.36 15.90 25.58
CA ALA A 445 13.70 16.33 25.25
C ALA A 445 14.11 17.39 26.28
N VAL A 446 15.15 17.11 27.07
CA VAL A 446 15.63 18.04 28.10
C VAL A 446 16.53 19.06 27.40
N ASP A 447 16.14 20.34 27.44
CA ASP A 447 17.00 21.42 26.94
C ASP A 447 18.28 21.46 27.78
N ILE A 448 19.43 21.44 27.11
CA ILE A 448 20.75 21.44 27.76
C ILE A 448 21.26 22.88 27.76
N ASP A 449 21.44 23.46 28.94
CA ASP A 449 22.02 24.79 29.07
C ASP A 449 23.48 24.79 28.55
N LEU A 450 23.73 25.68 27.58
CA LEU A 450 25.02 25.92 26.92
C LEU A 450 25.77 27.11 27.53
N GLY A 451 25.21 27.74 28.57
CA GLY A 451 25.54 29.08 29.07
C GLY A 451 27.02 29.38 29.38
N THR A 452 27.86 28.38 29.56
CA THR A 452 29.31 28.54 29.83
C THR A 452 30.21 27.67 28.96
N SER A 453 29.67 27.02 27.91
CA SER A 453 30.45 26.12 27.06
C SER A 453 31.00 26.82 25.82
N ASP A 454 32.23 26.46 25.44
CA ASP A 454 32.86 26.86 24.17
C ASP A 454 32.06 26.41 22.94
N LEU A 455 31.01 25.60 23.12
CA LEU A 455 30.13 25.13 22.07
C LEU A 455 29.09 26.18 21.63
N LYS A 456 28.83 27.21 22.44
CA LYS A 456 27.81 28.24 22.15
C LYS A 456 28.14 29.08 20.91
N GLU A 457 29.41 29.16 20.53
CA GLU A 457 29.85 29.88 19.33
C GLU A 457 29.22 29.29 18.06
N TYR A 458 29.12 27.96 17.99
CA TYR A 458 28.61 27.26 16.81
C TYR A 458 27.28 26.53 17.04
N LEU A 459 26.83 26.34 18.30
CA LEU A 459 25.51 25.78 18.62
C LEU A 459 24.49 26.86 18.99
N ARG A 460 23.37 26.86 18.28
CA ARG A 460 22.18 27.66 18.57
C ARG A 460 21.37 27.08 19.74
N ALA A 461 21.24 25.75 19.77
CA ALA A 461 20.47 25.03 20.77
C ALA A 461 21.02 23.62 20.95
N ALA A 462 20.85 23.06 22.15
CA ALA A 462 21.23 21.69 22.45
C ALA A 462 20.10 20.98 23.23
N ARG A 463 19.79 19.76 22.84
CA ARG A 463 18.74 18.93 23.45
C ARG A 463 19.26 17.53 23.73
N GLY A 464 18.94 17.01 24.91
CA GLY A 464 19.18 15.62 25.26
C GLY A 464 17.91 14.79 25.10
N SER A 465 17.99 13.67 24.40
CA SER A 465 16.93 12.65 24.42
C SER A 465 17.11 11.72 25.63
N SER A 466 16.02 11.10 26.11
CA SER A 466 16.10 9.99 27.08
C SER A 466 16.83 8.76 26.52
N SER A 467 17.00 8.69 25.19
CA SER A 467 17.63 7.59 24.45
C SER A 467 19.16 7.75 24.26
N GLU A 468 19.86 8.36 25.22
CA GLU A 468 21.34 8.50 25.24
C GLU A 468 21.99 9.35 24.13
N THR A 469 21.20 10.12 23.36
CA THR A 469 21.70 10.96 22.25
C THR A 469 21.60 12.45 22.56
N PHE A 470 22.70 13.16 22.32
CA PHE A 470 22.81 14.61 22.33
C PHE A 470 22.57 15.17 20.92
N TYR A 471 21.62 16.11 20.80
CA TYR A 471 21.30 16.80 19.56
C TYR A 471 21.72 18.27 19.64
N GLY A 472 22.60 18.69 18.74
CA GLY A 472 23.03 20.09 18.62
C GLY A 472 22.50 20.72 17.33
N ILE A 473 21.87 21.89 17.41
CA ILE A 473 21.49 22.68 16.24
C ILE A 473 22.57 23.73 15.99
N LEU A 474 23.19 23.71 14.82
CA LEU A 474 24.31 24.56 14.44
C LEU A 474 23.87 25.94 13.93
N ASN A 475 24.72 26.93 14.17
CA ASN A 475 24.66 28.27 13.56
C ASN A 475 25.25 28.22 12.13
N PRO A 476 24.87 29.16 11.23
CA PRO A 476 25.46 29.26 9.89
C PRO A 476 26.99 29.48 9.87
N ALA A 477 27.59 29.89 11.00
CA ALA A 477 29.04 30.02 11.15
C ALA A 477 29.79 28.68 11.02
N TRP A 478 29.10 27.55 11.20
CA TRP A 478 29.63 26.20 10.98
C TRP A 478 30.10 25.97 9.54
N ASP A 479 29.37 26.50 8.57
CA ASP A 479 29.63 26.28 7.13
C ASP A 479 30.90 27.02 6.67
N ALA A 480 31.41 27.96 7.46
CA ALA A 480 32.64 28.70 7.19
C ALA A 480 33.90 28.03 7.77
N LEU A 481 33.75 26.95 8.56
CA LEU A 481 34.86 26.22 9.15
C LEU A 481 35.49 25.26 8.13
N SER A 482 36.81 25.10 8.20
CA SER A 482 37.53 24.04 7.50
C SER A 482 37.18 22.65 8.06
N GLU A 483 37.40 21.60 7.28
CA GLU A 483 37.08 20.23 7.70
C GLU A 483 37.82 19.82 9.00
N ASP A 484 39.04 20.30 9.18
CA ASP A 484 39.82 20.05 10.39
C ASP A 484 39.25 20.78 11.61
N GLU A 485 38.76 22.01 11.44
CA GLU A 485 38.08 22.77 12.50
C GLU A 485 36.72 22.15 12.86
N GLN A 486 35.99 21.63 11.87
CA GLN A 486 34.75 20.90 12.08
C GLN A 486 34.96 19.60 12.86
N LYS A 487 36.03 18.84 12.55
CA LYS A 487 36.40 17.63 13.31
C LYS A 487 36.77 17.95 14.75
N GLN A 488 37.55 19.01 14.97
CA GLN A 488 37.92 19.46 16.31
C GLN A 488 36.69 19.90 17.11
N PHE A 489 35.75 20.61 16.49
CA PHE A 489 34.51 21.01 17.13
C PHE A 489 33.62 19.81 17.48
N LEU A 490 33.48 18.85 16.55
CA LEU A 490 32.72 17.62 16.77
C LEU A 490 33.29 16.80 17.94
N GLN A 491 34.62 16.73 18.06
CA GLN A 491 35.28 16.10 19.21
C GLN A 491 34.96 16.82 20.53
N LYS A 492 34.99 18.16 20.53
CA LYS A 492 34.61 18.96 21.71
C LYS A 492 33.15 18.73 22.09
N ALA A 493 32.24 18.69 21.12
CA ALA A 493 30.83 18.41 21.34
C ALA A 493 30.60 17.00 21.90
N PHE A 494 31.34 16.00 21.39
CA PHE A 494 31.29 14.63 21.88
C PHE A 494 31.79 14.48 23.32
N ASN A 495 32.90 15.13 23.66
CA ASN A 495 33.42 15.12 25.03
C ASN A 495 32.41 15.76 26.01
N PHE A 496 31.86 16.92 25.64
CA PHE A 496 30.83 17.60 26.45
C PHE A 496 29.56 16.75 26.63
N ALA A 497 29.12 16.06 25.57
CA ALA A 497 27.96 15.17 25.64
C ALA A 497 28.24 13.95 26.53
N THR A 498 29.45 13.38 26.44
CA THR A 498 29.88 12.25 27.28
C THR A 498 29.96 12.64 28.75
N ASP A 499 30.46 13.84 29.08
CA ASP A 499 30.49 14.38 30.44
C ASP A 499 29.08 14.54 31.05
N LYS A 500 28.06 14.70 30.20
CA LYS A 500 26.65 14.78 30.58
C LYS A 500 25.90 13.44 30.49
N GLY A 501 26.60 12.35 30.21
CA GLY A 501 26.04 10.98 30.20
C GLY A 501 25.45 10.52 28.87
N PHE A 502 25.65 11.27 27.78
CA PHE A 502 25.22 10.86 26.44
C PHE A 502 26.28 10.01 25.74
N LYS A 503 25.86 9.01 24.96
CA LYS A 503 26.79 8.11 24.22
C LYS A 503 27.01 8.52 22.77
N ARG A 504 26.14 9.39 22.23
CA ARG A 504 26.14 9.79 20.83
C ARG A 504 25.86 11.28 20.70
N VAL A 505 26.47 11.92 19.70
CA VAL A 505 26.22 13.31 19.30
C VAL A 505 25.76 13.35 17.86
N THR A 506 24.68 14.07 17.60
CA THR A 506 24.20 14.39 16.26
C THR A 506 24.07 15.89 16.12
N LEU A 507 24.79 16.47 15.17
CA LEU A 507 24.73 17.90 14.86
C LEU A 507 23.89 18.10 13.60
N MET A 508 22.94 19.01 13.68
CA MET A 508 22.04 19.35 12.58
C MET A 508 22.20 20.81 12.19
N ASN A 509 22.06 21.10 10.89
CA ASN A 509 21.97 22.49 10.42
C ASN A 509 20.59 23.11 10.71
N GLY A 510 20.43 24.40 10.43
CA GLY A 510 19.16 25.11 10.61
C GLY A 510 17.98 24.59 9.77
N ARG A 511 18.22 23.68 8.81
CA ARG A 511 17.20 23.00 7.99
C ARG A 511 16.81 21.61 8.55
N GLY A 512 17.39 21.20 9.67
CA GLY A 512 17.13 19.89 10.28
C GLY A 512 17.86 18.71 9.63
N ARG A 513 18.83 18.96 8.72
CA ARG A 513 19.67 17.90 8.15
C ARG A 513 20.86 17.63 9.06
N THR A 514 21.18 16.35 9.27
CA THR A 514 22.39 15.93 9.99
C THR A 514 23.64 16.28 9.18
N VAL A 515 24.53 17.06 9.76
CA VAL A 515 25.80 17.49 9.13
C VAL A 515 27.03 16.91 9.83
N ALA A 516 26.88 16.40 11.05
CA ALA A 516 27.94 15.64 11.71
C ALA A 516 27.38 14.66 12.75
N PHE A 517 28.08 13.55 12.92
CA PHE A 517 27.73 12.49 13.87
C PHE A 517 28.98 12.00 14.60
N ALA A 518 28.89 11.82 15.91
CA ALA A 518 29.96 11.27 16.73
C ALA A 518 29.45 10.24 17.74
N SER A 519 30.24 9.18 17.91
CA SER A 519 30.07 8.11 18.90
C SER A 519 31.45 7.58 19.29
N LYS A 520 31.51 6.69 20.29
CA LYS A 520 32.79 6.08 20.72
C LYS A 520 33.56 5.39 19.57
N GLU A 521 32.86 4.90 18.55
CA GLU A 521 33.41 4.10 17.46
C GLU A 521 33.54 4.88 16.15
N LYS A 522 32.88 6.04 16.03
CA LYS A 522 32.66 6.69 14.73
C LYS A 522 32.58 8.21 14.85
N PHE A 523 33.34 8.93 14.00
CA PHE A 523 33.26 10.38 13.82
C PHE A 523 33.09 10.68 12.33
N GLU A 524 31.96 11.26 11.95
CA GLU A 524 31.62 11.55 10.56
C GLU A 524 31.11 12.98 10.41
N ILE A 525 31.52 13.60 9.31
CA ILE A 525 31.01 14.88 8.86
C ILE A 525 30.38 14.64 7.49
N PHE A 526 29.13 15.05 7.35
CA PHE A 526 28.36 14.92 6.12
C PHE A 526 28.43 16.24 5.38
N LYS A 527 28.93 16.19 4.13
CA LYS A 527 28.90 17.36 3.25
C LYS A 527 27.44 17.63 2.81
N PRO A 528 27.04 18.90 2.70
CA PRO A 528 25.66 19.30 2.40
C PRO A 528 25.16 18.85 1.04
#